data_AF-A0A5N5W4V0-F1
#
_entry.id   AF-A0A5N5W4V0-F1
#
_cell.length_a   1.000
_cell.length_b   1.000
_cell.length_c   1.000
_cell.angle_alpha   90.00
_cell.angle_beta   90.00
_cell.angle_gamma   90.00
#
_symmetry.space_group_name_H-M   'P 1'
#
loop_
_entity.id
_entity.type
_entity.pdbx_description
1 polymer ?
#
loop_
_entity_poly.entity_id
_entity_poly.type
_entity_poly.pdbx_seq_one_letter_code
_entity_poly.pdbx_strand_id
1 'polypeptide(L)'
;VAGVIKMVMAMRRGVVPASLHVDVPTPHVDWASGAVRVVSEAVSWPEVDRPRRAGVSSFGASGTNAHVIIEHVPEPTVPTVPEREPAADAPTPWALSARSPEALREQAHRLKEAVAGGVDPAEVGWSLLTTRAAHEHRAVVVGSERAELIAG
;
A
#
# COMPACT_ATOMS: atom_id res chain seq x y z
N VAL A 1 3.85 5.12 -15.85
CA VAL A 1 3.26 4.41 -14.67
C VAL A 1 2.88 5.33 -13.50
N ALA A 2 3.50 6.50 -13.30
CA ALA A 2 3.17 7.39 -12.17
C ALA A 2 1.68 7.71 -12.00
N GLY A 3 0.93 7.90 -13.10
CA GLY A 3 -0.53 8.08 -13.05
C GLY A 3 -1.29 6.90 -12.44
N VAL A 4 -0.85 5.66 -12.71
CA VAL A 4 -1.40 4.45 -12.10
C VAL A 4 -1.14 4.44 -10.60
N ILE A 5 0.10 4.74 -10.18
CA ILE A 5 0.48 4.82 -8.75
C ILE A 5 -0.37 5.86 -8.03
N LYS A 6 -0.51 7.07 -8.60
CA LYS A 6 -1.38 8.14 -8.08
C LYS A 6 -2.79 7.62 -7.85
N MET A 7 -3.40 6.98 -8.86
CA MET A 7 -4.79 6.56 -8.77
C MET A 7 -5.01 5.38 -7.81
N VAL A 8 -4.08 4.43 -7.73
CA VAL A 8 -4.12 3.35 -6.73
C VAL A 8 -4.04 3.93 -5.31
N MET A 9 -3.14 4.88 -5.07
CA MET A 9 -3.03 5.54 -3.76
C MET A 9 -4.28 6.37 -3.44
N ALA A 10 -4.83 7.10 -4.41
CA ALA A 10 -6.08 7.85 -4.26
C ALA A 10 -7.25 6.94 -3.87
N MET A 11 -7.37 5.77 -4.53
CA MET A 11 -8.39 4.76 -4.22
C MET A 11 -8.24 4.19 -2.81
N ARG A 12 -7.01 3.78 -2.43
CA ARG A 12 -6.70 3.25 -1.09
C ARG A 12 -6.96 4.25 0.02
N ARG A 13 -6.74 5.54 -0.24
CA ARG A 13 -6.95 6.63 0.72
C ARG A 13 -8.36 7.22 0.68
N GLY A 14 -9.19 6.84 -0.30
CA GLY A 14 -10.52 7.42 -0.48
C GLY A 14 -10.52 8.92 -0.81
N VAL A 15 -9.45 9.45 -1.41
CA VAL A 15 -9.30 10.89 -1.69
C VAL A 15 -8.69 11.08 -3.08
N VAL A 16 -9.30 11.94 -3.90
CA VAL A 16 -8.70 12.41 -5.16
C VAL A 16 -7.87 13.66 -4.85
N PRO A 17 -6.53 13.62 -5.04
CA PRO A 17 -5.70 14.77 -4.74
C PRO A 17 -5.85 15.88 -5.80
N ALA A 18 -5.58 17.10 -5.38
CA ALA A 18 -5.57 18.27 -6.26
C ALA A 18 -4.63 18.10 -7.46
N SER A 19 -5.06 18.62 -8.59
CA SER A 19 -4.20 19.00 -9.70
C SER A 19 -3.67 20.40 -9.43
N LEU A 20 -2.37 20.61 -9.61
CA LEU A 20 -1.71 21.89 -9.37
C LEU A 20 -1.77 22.78 -10.62
N HIS A 21 -1.53 24.09 -10.42
CA HIS A 21 -1.41 25.09 -11.48
C HIS A 21 -2.67 25.23 -12.36
N VAL A 22 -3.85 25.13 -11.74
CA VAL A 22 -5.17 25.22 -12.39
C VAL A 22 -6.04 26.31 -11.76
N ASP A 23 -5.42 27.42 -11.35
CA ASP A 23 -6.12 28.58 -10.77
C ASP A 23 -7.12 29.20 -11.78
N VAL A 24 -6.71 29.27 -13.04
CA VAL A 24 -7.56 29.66 -14.17
C VAL A 24 -7.51 28.54 -15.21
N PRO A 25 -8.60 27.77 -15.40
CA PRO A 25 -8.65 26.73 -16.43
C PRO A 25 -8.40 27.31 -17.83
N THR A 26 -7.84 26.50 -18.74
CA THR A 26 -7.60 26.95 -20.12
C THR A 26 -8.91 27.38 -20.80
N PRO A 27 -8.92 28.52 -21.52
CA PRO A 27 -10.12 28.99 -22.24
C PRO A 27 -10.39 28.19 -23.52
N HIS A 28 -9.49 27.29 -23.92
CA HIS A 28 -9.63 26.48 -25.13
C HIS A 28 -10.49 25.23 -24.94
N VAL A 29 -11.08 25.05 -23.75
CA VAL A 29 -11.97 23.93 -23.43
C VAL A 29 -13.29 24.50 -22.91
N ASP A 30 -14.41 23.96 -23.41
CA ASP A 30 -15.74 24.27 -22.88
C ASP A 30 -16.03 23.43 -21.62
N TRP A 31 -15.71 24.02 -20.47
CA TRP A 31 -15.97 23.43 -19.15
C TRP A 31 -17.46 23.47 -18.76
N ALA A 32 -18.30 24.27 -19.43
CA ALA A 32 -19.70 24.43 -19.07
C ALA A 32 -20.58 23.24 -19.49
N SER A 33 -20.09 22.41 -20.42
CA SER A 33 -20.74 21.14 -20.84
C SER A 33 -20.92 20.13 -19.70
N GLY A 34 -20.17 20.25 -18.60
CA GLY A 34 -20.40 19.52 -17.34
C GLY A 34 -19.96 18.04 -17.32
N ALA A 35 -19.48 17.48 -18.43
CA ALA A 35 -19.06 16.08 -18.50
C ALA A 35 -17.75 15.79 -17.75
N VAL A 36 -16.89 16.81 -17.57
CA VAL A 36 -15.58 16.69 -16.91
C VAL A 36 -15.32 17.94 -16.07
N ARG A 37 -14.71 17.75 -14.90
CA ARG A 37 -14.28 18.83 -14.02
C ARG A 37 -12.85 18.61 -13.55
N VAL A 38 -12.05 19.67 -13.53
CA VAL A 38 -10.71 19.64 -12.94
C VAL A 38 -10.82 19.60 -11.41
N VAL A 39 -10.06 18.73 -10.78
CA VAL A 39 -9.96 18.64 -9.32
C VAL A 39 -8.89 19.63 -8.85
N SER A 40 -9.26 20.89 -8.60
CA SER A 40 -8.35 21.96 -8.16
C SER A 40 -7.98 21.88 -6.68
N GLU A 41 -8.81 21.22 -5.88
CA GLU A 41 -8.59 20.95 -4.45
C GLU A 41 -8.77 19.46 -4.18
N ALA A 42 -8.13 18.96 -3.12
CA ALA A 42 -8.31 17.56 -2.73
C ALA A 42 -9.76 17.31 -2.30
N VAL A 43 -10.38 16.26 -2.81
CA VAL A 43 -11.77 15.91 -2.52
C VAL A 43 -11.90 14.47 -2.08
N SER A 44 -12.78 14.22 -1.12
CA SER A 44 -13.15 12.85 -0.74
C SER A 44 -13.74 12.13 -1.94
N TRP A 45 -13.33 10.88 -2.15
CA TRP A 45 -13.87 10.03 -3.19
C TRP A 45 -15.15 9.36 -2.68
N PRO A 46 -16.34 9.74 -3.19
CA PRO A 46 -17.61 9.30 -2.62
C PRO A 46 -17.72 7.78 -2.58
N GLU A 47 -18.26 7.27 -1.49
CA GLU A 47 -18.68 5.88 -1.36
C GLU A 47 -20.13 5.80 -1.80
N VAL A 48 -20.35 5.05 -2.87
CA VAL A 48 -21.66 4.77 -3.45
C VAL A 48 -21.75 3.27 -3.71
N ASP A 49 -22.92 2.77 -4.10
CA ASP A 49 -23.14 1.34 -4.38
C ASP A 49 -22.49 0.88 -5.72
N ARG A 50 -21.21 1.18 -5.91
CA ARG A 50 -20.35 0.65 -6.97
C ARG A 50 -18.86 0.86 -6.63
N PRO A 51 -17.97 0.03 -7.18
CA PRO A 51 -16.53 0.22 -7.06
C PRO A 51 -16.06 1.59 -7.54
N ARG A 52 -15.05 2.17 -6.88
CA ARG A 52 -14.33 3.34 -7.38
C ARG A 52 -13.57 2.93 -8.66
N ARG A 53 -13.74 3.69 -9.74
CA ARG A 53 -13.05 3.45 -11.02
C ARG A 53 -12.31 4.69 -11.49
N ALA A 54 -11.13 4.50 -12.09
CA ALA A 54 -10.33 5.56 -12.70
C ALA A 54 -9.85 5.15 -14.09
N GLY A 55 -9.86 6.10 -15.03
CA GLY A 55 -9.11 5.99 -16.27
C GLY A 55 -7.73 6.62 -16.13
N VAL A 56 -6.70 5.98 -16.67
CA VAL A 56 -5.35 6.55 -16.80
C VAL A 56 -4.93 6.47 -18.25
N SER A 57 -4.71 7.64 -18.86
CA SER A 57 -4.26 7.77 -20.25
C SER A 57 -2.78 8.13 -20.32
N SER A 58 -2.11 7.65 -21.38
CA SER A 58 -0.75 8.06 -21.74
C SER A 58 -0.67 8.20 -23.26
N PHE A 59 -0.18 9.34 -23.72
CA PHE A 59 -0.07 9.68 -25.15
C PHE A 59 1.41 9.90 -25.49
N GLY A 60 2.00 8.97 -26.25
CA GLY A 60 3.42 9.02 -26.61
C GLY A 60 3.67 9.93 -27.80
N ALA A 61 4.82 10.62 -27.81
CA ALA A 61 5.21 11.52 -28.91
C ALA A 61 5.34 10.81 -30.27
N SER A 62 5.56 9.49 -30.28
CA SER A 62 5.54 8.65 -31.49
C SER A 62 4.14 8.40 -32.07
N GLY A 63 3.07 8.87 -31.40
CA GLY A 63 1.68 8.60 -31.75
C GLY A 63 1.09 7.33 -31.13
N THR A 64 1.87 6.57 -30.35
CA THR A 64 1.34 5.40 -29.62
C THR A 64 0.59 5.84 -28.37
N ASN A 65 -0.66 5.41 -28.24
CA ASN A 65 -1.53 5.75 -27.12
C ASN A 65 -1.85 4.51 -26.29
N ALA A 66 -1.97 4.69 -24.98
CA ALA A 66 -2.44 3.67 -24.05
C ALA A 66 -3.47 4.24 -23.09
N HIS A 67 -4.48 3.43 -22.76
CA HIS A 67 -5.50 3.76 -21.77
C HIS A 67 -5.79 2.53 -20.91
N VAL A 68 -5.85 2.72 -19.60
CA VAL A 68 -6.19 1.65 -18.66
C VAL A 68 -7.31 2.11 -17.74
N ILE A 69 -8.23 1.19 -17.44
CA ILE A 69 -9.26 1.36 -16.42
C ILE A 69 -8.82 0.59 -15.18
N ILE A 70 -8.82 1.26 -14.03
CA ILE A 70 -8.47 0.68 -12.73
C ILE A 70 -9.73 0.68 -11.87
N GLU A 71 -10.04 -0.46 -11.25
CA GLU A 71 -11.15 -0.61 -10.33
C GLU A 71 -10.61 -0.94 -8.93
N HIS A 72 -11.13 -0.26 -7.91
CA HIS A 72 -10.89 -0.62 -6.52
C HIS A 72 -11.81 -1.77 -6.12
N VAL A 73 -11.23 -2.94 -5.87
CA VAL A 73 -11.93 -4.06 -5.24
C VAL A 73 -11.88 -3.83 -3.73
N PRO A 74 -13.02 -3.69 -3.03
CA PRO A 74 -13.04 -3.71 -1.58
C PRO A 74 -12.27 -4.94 -1.09
N GLU A 75 -11.47 -4.78 -0.04
CA GLU A 75 -10.82 -5.92 0.58
C GLU A 75 -11.92 -6.94 0.90
N PRO A 76 -11.85 -8.17 0.32
CA PRO A 76 -12.87 -9.16 0.62
C PRO A 76 -12.88 -9.28 2.13
N THR A 77 -14.06 -9.12 2.73
CA THR A 77 -14.26 -9.52 4.12
C THR A 77 -13.88 -10.99 4.16
N VAL A 78 -12.64 -11.28 4.52
CA VAL A 78 -12.20 -12.63 4.79
C VAL A 78 -13.21 -13.08 5.85
N PRO A 79 -14.01 -14.14 5.58
CA PRO A 79 -14.90 -14.66 6.61
C PRO A 79 -14.01 -14.82 7.83
N THR A 80 -14.40 -14.20 8.95
CA THR A 80 -13.70 -14.33 10.22
C THR A 80 -13.39 -15.80 10.38
N VAL A 81 -12.14 -16.18 10.08
CA VAL A 81 -11.67 -17.53 10.38
C VAL A 81 -11.93 -17.64 11.87
N PRO A 82 -12.63 -18.69 12.36
CA PRO A 82 -12.88 -18.83 13.79
C PRO A 82 -11.56 -18.53 14.48
N GLU A 83 -11.57 -17.56 15.41
CA GLU A 83 -10.38 -17.09 16.11
C GLU A 83 -9.54 -18.32 16.40
N ARG A 84 -8.42 -18.43 15.69
CA ARG A 84 -7.49 -19.51 15.98
C ARG A 84 -7.16 -19.25 17.44
N GLU A 85 -7.51 -20.17 18.33
CA GLU A 85 -7.16 -20.05 19.74
C GLU A 85 -5.72 -19.57 19.76
N PRO A 86 -5.42 -18.41 20.36
CA PRO A 86 -4.09 -17.88 20.33
C PRO A 86 -3.21 -19.03 20.81
N ALA A 87 -2.25 -19.42 19.98
CA ALA A 87 -1.16 -20.28 20.42
C ALA A 87 -0.34 -19.41 21.37
N ALA A 88 -0.92 -19.05 22.52
CA ALA A 88 -0.62 -17.83 23.26
C ALA A 88 0.78 -17.84 23.87
N ASP A 89 1.47 -18.97 23.81
CA ASP A 89 2.77 -19.15 24.44
C ASP A 89 3.82 -19.78 23.50
N ALA A 90 3.51 -19.97 22.22
CA ALA A 90 4.48 -20.56 21.29
C ALA A 90 5.49 -19.49 20.83
N PRO A 91 6.79 -19.65 21.12
CA PRO A 91 7.80 -18.71 20.67
C PRO A 91 7.81 -18.61 19.14
N THR A 92 7.59 -17.41 18.62
CA THR A 92 7.56 -17.12 17.19
C THR A 92 8.92 -16.58 16.73
N PRO A 93 9.52 -17.14 15.67
CA PRO A 93 10.76 -16.62 15.11
C PRO A 93 10.50 -15.51 14.09
N TRP A 94 11.12 -14.35 14.28
CA TRP A 94 11.28 -13.33 13.25
C TRP A 94 12.64 -13.48 12.60
N ALA A 95 12.67 -14.10 11.42
CA ALA A 95 13.89 -14.33 10.65
C ALA A 95 14.14 -13.18 9.67
N LEU A 96 15.27 -12.49 9.83
CA LEU A 96 15.71 -11.43 8.93
C LEU A 96 16.96 -11.87 8.18
N SER A 97 17.09 -11.42 6.93
CA SER A 97 18.33 -11.58 6.19
C SER A 97 18.60 -10.40 5.25
N ALA A 98 19.87 -10.12 4.99
CA ALA A 98 20.30 -9.08 4.05
C ALA A 98 21.67 -9.41 3.42
N ARG A 99 22.06 -8.61 2.41
CA ARG A 99 23.34 -8.75 1.69
C ARG A 99 24.54 -8.05 2.35
N SER A 100 24.31 -7.38 3.47
CA SER A 100 25.38 -6.84 4.31
C SER A 100 24.92 -6.72 5.77
N PRO A 101 25.84 -6.61 6.74
CA PRO A 101 25.49 -6.37 8.14
C PRO A 101 24.71 -5.06 8.35
N GLU A 102 25.03 -4.01 7.60
CA GLU A 102 24.37 -2.70 7.68
C GLU A 102 22.93 -2.79 7.18
N ALA A 103 22.72 -3.44 6.04
CA ALA A 103 21.39 -3.66 5.49
C ALA A 103 20.53 -4.56 6.40
N LEU A 104 21.14 -5.50 7.13
CA LEU A 104 20.43 -6.32 8.11
C LEU A 104 19.90 -5.46 9.28
N ARG A 105 20.73 -4.55 9.81
CA ARG A 105 20.33 -3.61 10.87
C ARG A 105 19.22 -2.66 10.37
N GLU A 106 19.38 -2.11 9.18
CA GLU A 106 18.35 -1.23 8.58
C GLU A 106 17.03 -1.97 8.38
N GLN A 107 17.07 -3.22 7.92
CA GLN A 107 15.87 -4.05 7.76
C GLN A 107 15.18 -4.32 9.11
N ALA A 108 15.94 -4.52 10.19
CA ALA A 108 15.40 -4.65 11.54
C ALA A 108 14.69 -3.36 11.99
N HIS A 109 15.29 -2.19 11.77
CA HIS A 109 14.68 -0.90 12.09
C HIS A 109 13.37 -0.68 11.30
N ARG A 110 13.38 -0.94 9.99
CA ARG A 110 12.17 -0.82 9.15
C ARG A 110 11.06 -1.79 9.58
N LEU A 111 11.42 -3.01 9.97
CA LEU A 111 10.45 -3.98 10.48
C LEU A 111 9.79 -3.45 11.76
N LYS A 112 10.60 -2.96 12.71
CA LYS A 112 10.14 -2.38 13.98
C LYS A 112 9.16 -1.22 13.76
N GLU A 113 9.45 -0.31 12.83
CA GLU A 113 8.54 0.77 12.47
C GLU A 113 7.24 0.25 11.82
N ALA A 114 7.34 -0.72 10.90
CA ALA A 114 6.19 -1.24 10.17
C ALA A 114 5.18 -1.96 11.08
N VAL A 115 5.63 -2.64 12.14
CA VAL A 115 4.77 -3.41 13.05
C VAL A 115 4.33 -2.61 14.29
N ALA A 116 4.74 -1.35 14.41
CA ALA A 116 4.39 -0.48 15.53
C ALA A 116 2.85 -0.32 15.67
N GLY A 117 2.13 -0.33 14.53
CA GLY A 117 0.68 -0.17 14.46
C GLY A 117 -0.17 -1.36 14.93
N GLY A 118 0.44 -2.45 15.41
CA GLY A 118 -0.27 -3.62 15.96
C GLY A 118 -0.61 -4.66 14.90
N VAL A 119 0.39 -5.44 14.51
CA VAL A 119 0.26 -6.61 13.62
C VAL A 119 0.50 -7.88 14.43
N ASP A 120 -0.20 -8.97 14.11
CA ASP A 120 0.01 -10.27 14.73
C ASP A 120 1.46 -10.75 14.52
N PRO A 121 2.23 -11.02 15.61
CA PRO A 121 3.59 -11.56 15.51
C PRO A 121 3.73 -12.80 14.64
N ALA A 122 2.75 -13.71 14.65
CA ALA A 122 2.76 -14.94 13.87
C ALA A 122 2.64 -14.65 12.37
N GLU A 123 1.78 -13.72 11.97
CA GLU A 123 1.64 -13.28 10.57
C GLU A 123 2.91 -12.59 10.07
N VAL A 124 3.56 -11.80 10.92
CA VAL A 124 4.86 -11.19 10.62
C VAL A 124 5.93 -12.26 10.41
N GLY A 125 6.06 -13.21 11.35
CA GLY A 125 7.02 -14.31 11.24
C GLY A 125 6.80 -15.15 9.98
N TRP A 126 5.55 -15.51 9.69
CA TRP A 126 5.17 -16.21 8.47
C TRP A 126 5.56 -15.43 7.21
N SER A 127 5.26 -14.13 7.18
CA SER A 127 5.57 -13.27 6.04
C SER A 127 7.09 -13.14 5.83
N LEU A 128 7.86 -13.01 6.90
CA LEU A 128 9.32 -12.95 6.84
C LEU A 128 9.91 -14.24 6.25
N LEU A 129 9.34 -15.40 6.57
CA LEU A 129 9.82 -16.70 6.08
C LEU A 129 9.41 -16.99 4.63
N THR A 130 8.21 -16.59 4.22
CA THR A 130 7.61 -17.05 2.95
C THR A 130 7.64 -16.02 1.84
N THR A 131 7.83 -14.73 2.15
CA THR A 131 7.73 -13.64 1.17
C THR A 131 9.03 -12.83 1.01
N ARG A 132 10.11 -13.24 1.67
CA ARG A 132 11.42 -12.59 1.58
C ARG A 132 12.45 -13.54 1.00
N ALA A 133 13.38 -12.99 0.21
CA ALA A 133 14.54 -13.75 -0.22
C ALA A 133 15.45 -14.05 0.96
N ALA A 134 16.09 -15.22 0.95
CA ALA A 134 17.10 -15.58 1.93
C ALA A 134 18.48 -15.08 1.47
N HIS A 135 19.16 -14.33 2.34
CA HIS A 135 20.50 -13.78 2.10
C HIS A 135 21.51 -14.30 3.13
N GLU A 136 22.78 -13.94 2.97
CA GLU A 136 23.95 -14.44 3.68
C GLU A 136 24.08 -13.91 5.11
N HIS A 137 23.73 -12.64 5.38
CA HIS A 137 23.72 -12.10 6.74
C HIS A 137 22.35 -12.32 7.35
N ARG A 138 22.27 -13.06 8.46
CA ARG A 138 21.00 -13.49 9.07
C ARG A 138 20.96 -13.16 10.55
N ALA A 139 19.77 -12.81 11.02
CA ALA A 139 19.45 -12.70 12.44
C ALA A 139 18.06 -13.28 12.68
N VAL A 140 17.86 -13.85 13.87
CA VAL A 140 16.54 -14.35 14.30
C VAL A 140 16.28 -13.81 15.68
N VAL A 141 15.13 -13.16 15.85
CA VAL A 141 14.58 -12.81 17.16
C VAL A 141 13.48 -13.81 17.47
N VAL A 142 13.49 -14.38 18.66
CA VAL A 142 12.50 -15.36 19.10
C VAL A 142 11.81 -14.78 20.33
N GLY A 143 10.48 -14.73 20.29
CA GLY A 143 9.67 -14.20 21.37
C GLY A 143 8.24 -14.68 21.26
N SER A 144 7.54 -14.68 22.38
CA SER A 144 6.12 -15.02 22.47
C SER A 144 5.25 -13.78 22.26
N GLU A 145 5.77 -12.61 22.65
CA GLU A 145 5.08 -11.34 22.54
C GLU A 145 5.76 -10.37 21.58
N ARG A 146 4.95 -9.48 20.98
CA ARG A 146 5.43 -8.39 20.13
C ARG A 146 6.48 -7.51 20.83
N ALA A 147 6.30 -7.26 22.12
CA ALA A 147 7.22 -6.41 22.89
C ALA A 147 8.62 -7.02 22.96
N GLU A 148 8.71 -8.33 23.20
CA GLU A 148 9.98 -9.09 23.21
C GLU A 148 10.64 -9.05 21.83
N LEU A 149 9.85 -9.31 20.79
CA LEU A 149 10.33 -9.35 19.40
C LEU A 149 10.84 -8.00 18.87
N ILE A 150 10.32 -6.88 19.40
CA ILE A 150 10.73 -5.52 19.05
C ILE A 150 11.94 -5.04 19.88
N ALA A 151 12.19 -5.68 21.03
CA ALA A 151 13.29 -5.35 21.92
C ALA A 151 14.62 -6.02 21.54
N GLY A 152 14.55 -7.21 20.92
CA GLY A 152 15.71 -7.93 20.36
C GLY A 152 16.23 -7.31 19.06
#